data_AF-A0A955DRS8-F1
#
_entry.id   AF-A0A955DRS8-F1
#
_cell.length_a   1.000
_cell.length_b   1.000
_cell.length_c   1.000
_cell.angle_alpha   90.00
_cell.angle_beta   90.00
_cell.angle_gamma   90.00
#
_symmetry.space_group_name_H-M   'P 1'
#
loop_
_entity.id
_entity.type
_entity.pdbx_description
1 polymer ?
#
loop_
_entity_poly.entity_id
_entity_poly.type
_entity_poly.pdbx_seq_one_letter_code
_entity_poly.pdbx_strand_id
1 'polypeptide(L)' 'MAETPVSIFIQTLDEEKNLPGLLDSVSWCDDVVVLDSLSKDGTKRVAEARGCRWFERA' A
#
# COMPACT_ATOMS: atom_id res chain seq x y z
N MET A 1 -17.43 -0.93 -22.78
CA MET A 1 -16.64 -2.10 -22.33
C MET A 1 -16.26 -1.82 -20.89
N ALA A 2 -16.47 -2.74 -19.96
CA ALA A 2 -15.98 -2.53 -18.60
C ALA A 2 -14.44 -2.59 -18.62
N GLU A 3 -13.78 -1.64 -17.96
CA GLU A 3 -12.33 -1.65 -17.81
C GLU A 3 -11.91 -2.88 -16.99
N THR A 4 -10.78 -3.50 -17.34
CA THR A 4 -10.25 -4.66 -16.61
C THR A 4 -9.72 -4.19 -15.25
N PRO A 5 -10.20 -4.74 -14.12
CA PRO A 5 -9.72 -4.33 -12.80
C PRO A 5 -8.24 -4.60 -12.62
N VAL A 6 -7.53 -3.69 -11.94
CA VAL A 6 -6.10 -3.79 -11.66
C VAL A 6 -5.86 -3.76 -10.15
N SER A 7 -5.13 -4.76 -9.66
CA SER A 7 -4.63 -4.80 -8.28
C SER A 7 -3.12 -4.57 -8.25
N ILE A 8 -2.66 -3.84 -7.24
CA ILE A 8 -1.23 -3.65 -6.97
C ILE A 8 -0.85 -4.29 -5.64
N PHE A 9 0.30 -4.95 -5.63
CA PHE A 9 0.93 -5.51 -4.45
C PHE A 9 2.19 -4.72 -4.12
N ILE A 10 2.31 -4.30 -2.86
CA ILE A 10 3.44 -3.52 -2.34
C ILE A 10 4.06 -4.32 -1.20
N GLN A 11 5.35 -4.59 -1.29
CA GLN A 11 6.13 -5.07 -0.15
C GLN A 11 6.93 -3.92 0.44
N THR A 12 6.91 -3.75 1.77
CA THR A 12 7.50 -2.57 2.42
C THR A 12 8.16 -2.88 3.76
N LEU A 13 9.03 -1.96 4.21
CA LEU A 13 9.66 -1.90 5.53
C LEU A 13 10.13 -0.46 5.82
N ASP A 14 9.57 0.18 6.84
CA ASP A 14 9.93 1.53 7.31
C ASP A 14 9.89 2.61 6.20
N GLU A 15 8.77 2.70 5.48
CA GLU A 15 8.57 3.59 4.33
C GLU A 15 7.55 4.73 4.60
N GLU A 16 7.41 5.21 5.85
CA GLU A 16 6.46 6.29 6.18
C GLU A 16 6.61 7.53 5.28
N LYS A 17 7.84 7.79 4.81
CA LYS A 17 8.16 8.95 3.96
C LYS A 17 7.85 8.74 2.47
N ASN A 18 8.04 7.52 1.95
CA ASN A 18 7.94 7.26 0.52
C ASN A 18 6.61 6.63 0.12
N LEU A 19 6.02 5.81 1.00
CA LEU A 19 4.73 5.17 0.78
C LEU A 19 3.61 6.16 0.36
N PRO A 20 3.51 7.38 0.91
CA PRO A 20 2.52 8.36 0.46
C PRO A 20 2.58 8.64 -1.04
N GLY A 21 3.77 9.00 -1.55
CA GLY A 21 3.95 9.34 -2.97
C GLY A 21 3.78 8.14 -3.89
N LEU A 22 4.17 6.95 -3.43
CA LEU A 22 3.92 5.71 -4.15
C LEU A 22 2.42 5.43 -4.29
N LEU A 23 1.65 5.53 -3.20
CA LEU A 23 0.21 5.30 -3.24
C LEU A 23 -0.53 6.34 -4.08
N ASP A 24 -0.08 7.60 -4.07
CA ASP A 24 -0.63 8.64 -4.95
C ASP A 24 -0.34 8.33 -6.44
N SER A 25 0.82 7.74 -6.76
CA SER A 25 1.17 7.37 -8.15
C SER A 25 0.35 6.21 -8.71
N VAL A 26 -0.25 5.40 -7.84
CA VAL A 26 -1.08 4.24 -8.21
C VAL A 26 -2.55 4.42 -7.85
N SER A 27 -3.01 5.65 -7.60
CA SER A 27 -4.40 5.93 -7.23
C SER A 27 -5.44 5.58 -8.29
N TRP A 28 -4.99 5.15 -9.48
CA TRP A 28 -5.83 4.71 -10.60
C TRP A 28 -6.22 3.23 -10.53
N CYS A 29 -5.56 2.43 -9.68
CA CYS A 29 -5.87 1.01 -9.53
C CYS A 29 -7.08 0.76 -8.62
N ASP A 30 -7.71 -0.40 -8.74
CA ASP A 30 -8.95 -0.75 -8.03
C ASP A 30 -8.69 -1.36 -6.64
N ASP A 31 -7.53 -1.98 -6.43
CA ASP A 31 -7.16 -2.63 -5.15
C ASP A 31 -5.67 -2.49 -4.87
N VAL A 32 -5.32 -2.19 -3.61
CA VAL A 32 -3.94 -2.11 -3.15
C VAL A 32 -3.75 -3.03 -1.94
N VAL A 33 -2.83 -3.99 -2.08
CA VAL A 33 -2.42 -4.92 -1.02
C VAL A 33 -1.01 -4.57 -0.58
N VAL A 34 -0.84 -4.30 0.71
CA VAL A 34 0.46 -4.04 1.34
C VAL A 34 0.86 -5.25 2.19
N LEU A 35 2.03 -5.81 1.91
CA LEU A 35 2.73 -6.76 2.75
C LEU A 35 3.89 -6.07 3.45
N ASP A 36 3.76 -5.90 4.75
CA ASP A 36 4.73 -5.22 5.59
C ASP A 36 5.67 -6.21 6.30
N SER A 37 6.96 -5.87 6.32
CA SER A 37 8.01 -6.66 6.97
C SER A 37 8.24 -6.23 8.43
N LEU A 38 7.15 -5.89 9.13
CA LEU A 38 7.14 -5.43 10.53
C LEU A 38 7.80 -4.04 10.71
N SER A 39 7.32 -3.06 9.95
CA SER A 39 7.70 -1.65 10.10
C SER A 39 7.50 -1.15 11.54
N LYS A 40 8.42 -0.30 11.98
CA LYS A 40 8.45 0.32 13.32
C LYS A 40 8.14 1.81 13.28
N ASP A 41 7.97 2.38 12.10
CA ASP A 41 7.56 3.76 11.86
C ASP A 41 6.05 3.89 11.59
N GLY A 42 5.61 5.04 11.07
CA GLY A 42 4.21 5.28 10.73
C GLY A 42 3.71 4.61 9.44
N THR A 43 4.45 3.69 8.81
CA THR A 43 4.07 3.04 7.53
C THR A 43 2.66 2.47 7.55
N LYS A 44 2.27 1.76 8.62
CA LYS A 44 0.94 1.17 8.75
C LYS A 44 -0.18 2.22 8.71
N ARG A 45 -0.01 3.31 9.46
CA ARG A 45 -0.96 4.43 9.48
C ARG A 45 -1.13 5.04 8.09
N VAL A 46 -0.04 5.17 7.33
CA VAL A 46 -0.07 5.70 5.96
C VAL A 46 -0.86 4.79 5.01
N ALA A 47 -0.67 3.48 5.09
CA ALA A 47 -1.39 2.49 4.28
C ALA A 47 -2.89 2.44 4.62
N GLU A 48 -3.21 2.33 5.92
CA GLU A 48 -4.60 2.26 6.40
C GLU A 48 -5.39 3.54 6.07
N ALA A 49 -4.76 4.72 6.19
CA ALA A 49 -5.40 5.99 5.84
C ALA A 49 -5.77 6.11 4.36
N ARG A 50 -5.16 5.29 3.49
CA ARG A 50 -5.47 5.22 2.05
C ARG A 50 -6.31 3.99 1.68
N GLY A 51 -6.85 3.27 2.66
CA GLY A 51 -7.74 2.14 2.43
C GLY A 51 -7.04 0.89 1.88
N CYS A 52 -5.72 0.79 1.99
CA CYS A 52 -4.98 -0.38 1.55
C CYS A 52 -5.31 -1.60 2.41
N ARG A 53 -5.31 -2.79 1.80
CA ARG A 53 -5.38 -4.07 2.53
C ARG A 53 -4.02 -4.38 3.13
N TRP A 54 -3.95 -4.47 4.45
CA TRP A 54 -2.69 -4.63 5.18
C TRP A 54 -2.45 -6.07 5.63
N PHE A 55 -1.23 -6.56 5.41
CA PHE A 55 -0.74 -7.87 5.88
C PHE A 55 0.66 -7.70 6.45
N GLU A 56 1.00 -8.50 7.46
CA GLU A 56 2.32 -8.51 8.10
C GLU A 56 2.92 -9.92 8.02
N ARG A 57 4.24 -10.02 7.81
CA ARG A 57 4.95 -11.31 7.86
C ARG A 57 6.38 -11.15 8.37
N ALA A 58 6.73 -11.99 9.35
CA ALA A 58 8.07 -12.17 9.88
C ALA A 58 8.93 -13.10 8.98
#